data_AF-A0A4R4WBP9-F1
#
_entry.id   AF-A0A4R4WBP9-F1
#
_cell.length_a   1.000
_cell.length_b   1.000
_cell.length_c   1.000
_cell.angle_alpha   90.00
_cell.angle_beta   90.00
_cell.angle_gamma   90.00
#
_symmetry.space_group_name_H-M   'P 1'
#
loop_
_entity.id
_entity.type
_entity.pdbx_description
1 polymer ?
#
loop_
_entity_poly.entity_id
_entity_poly.type
_entity_poly.pdbx_seq_one_letter_code
_entity_poly.pdbx_strand_id
1 'polypeptide(L)'
;EGALIDALRDGPPAFAALDVTTVEPLPPGNPLLLLPNCLVTPHIGSATTETRTRMLRLAVENAVDMLEGRCPGGALNSEVLEC
;
A
#
# COMPACT_ATOMS: atom_id res chain seq x y z
N GLU A 1 5.52 2.34 -14.77
CA GLU A 1 5.24 0.95 -15.22
C GLU A 1 5.37 0.71 -16.73
N GLY A 2 6.20 1.47 -17.48
CA GLY A 2 6.28 1.34 -18.95
C GLY A 2 6.61 -0.08 -19.44
N ALA A 3 7.67 -0.68 -18.90
CA ALA A 3 8.09 -2.04 -19.28
C ALA A 3 7.01 -3.12 -19.00
N LEU A 4 6.19 -2.94 -17.96
CA LEU A 4 5.08 -3.86 -17.66
C LEU A 4 3.96 -3.72 -18.70
N ILE A 5 3.61 -2.49 -19.06
CA ILE A 5 2.60 -2.21 -20.10
C ILE A 5 3.03 -2.80 -21.45
N ASP A 6 4.29 -2.60 -21.82
CA ASP A 6 4.84 -3.12 -23.08
C ASP A 6 4.83 -4.66 -23.09
N ALA A 7 5.24 -5.29 -21.98
CA ALA A 7 5.22 -6.75 -21.85
C ALA A 7 3.79 -7.34 -21.91
N LEU A 8 2.80 -6.65 -21.35
CA LEU A 8 1.40 -7.09 -21.37
C LEU A 8 0.72 -6.87 -22.73
N ARG A 9 1.22 -5.92 -23.55
CA ARG A 9 0.71 -5.63 -24.89
C ARG A 9 1.31 -6.52 -25.97
N ASP A 10 2.64 -6.60 -26.01
CA ASP A 10 3.39 -7.13 -27.16
C ASP A 10 4.17 -8.41 -26.82
N GLY A 11 4.17 -8.82 -25.55
CA GLY A 11 4.86 -10.01 -25.08
C GLY A 11 4.09 -11.32 -25.25
N PRO A 12 4.67 -12.46 -24.83
CA PRO A 12 3.96 -13.74 -24.72
C PRO A 12 2.68 -13.62 -23.88
N PRO A 13 1.75 -14.60 -23.93
CA PRO A 13 0.55 -14.58 -23.10
C PRO A 13 0.92 -14.40 -21.62
N ALA A 14 0.64 -13.22 -21.10
CA ALA A 14 1.02 -12.79 -19.76
C ALA A 14 -0.15 -12.08 -19.10
N PHE A 15 -0.22 -12.19 -17.78
CA PHE A 15 -1.20 -11.50 -16.95
C PHE A 15 -0.50 -10.83 -15.78
N ALA A 16 -1.05 -9.69 -15.34
CA ALA A 16 -0.62 -9.01 -14.14
C ALA A 16 -1.82 -8.74 -13.21
N ALA A 17 -1.58 -8.83 -11.91
CA ALA A 17 -2.49 -8.38 -10.87
C ALA A 17 -1.71 -7.43 -9.95
N LEU A 18 -2.17 -6.18 -9.85
CA LEU A 18 -1.48 -5.10 -9.12
C LEU A 18 -2.41 -4.54 -8.04
N ASP A 19 -1.93 -4.50 -6.79
CA ASP A 19 -2.60 -3.73 -5.73
C ASP A 19 -1.96 -2.36 -5.51
N VAL A 20 -0.73 -2.17 -5.98
CA VAL A 20 0.04 -0.93 -5.81
C VAL A 20 0.56 -0.44 -7.15
N THR A 21 0.70 0.87 -7.27
CA THR A 21 1.22 1.52 -8.48
C THR A 21 2.13 2.70 -8.12
N THR A 22 2.90 3.19 -9.10
CA THR A 22 3.90 4.25 -8.89
C THR A 22 3.25 5.59 -8.53
N VAL A 23 2.07 5.87 -9.10
CA VAL A 23 1.26 7.05 -8.81
C VAL A 23 -0.12 6.59 -8.38
N GLU A 24 -0.51 6.98 -7.16
CA GLU A 24 -1.80 6.63 -6.58
C GLU A 24 -2.60 7.90 -6.21
N PRO A 25 -3.91 7.97 -6.53
CA PRO A 25 -4.67 6.99 -7.30
C PRO A 25 -4.25 6.97 -8.78
N LEU A 26 -4.50 5.84 -9.45
CA LEU A 26 -4.20 5.71 -10.86
C LEU A 26 -5.00 6.74 -11.68
N PRO A 27 -4.35 7.53 -12.57
CA PRO A 27 -5.07 8.51 -13.38
C PRO A 27 -6.13 7.85 -14.27
N PRO A 28 -7.27 8.52 -14.51
CA PRO A 28 -8.24 8.07 -15.51
C PRO A 28 -7.57 7.87 -16.88
N GLY A 29 -7.90 6.77 -17.56
CA GLY A 29 -7.32 6.45 -18.86
C GLY A 29 -5.91 5.86 -18.83
N ASN A 30 -5.35 5.56 -17.65
CA ASN A 30 -4.07 4.84 -17.55
C ASN A 30 -4.16 3.49 -18.30
N PRO A 31 -3.17 3.13 -19.14
CA PRO A 31 -3.15 1.87 -19.89
C PRO A 31 -3.44 0.61 -19.08
N LEU A 32 -2.97 0.54 -17.82
CA LEU A 32 -3.18 -0.63 -16.97
C LEU A 32 -4.66 -0.90 -16.67
N LEU A 33 -5.54 0.11 -16.73
CA LEU A 33 -6.99 -0.04 -16.55
C LEU A 33 -7.71 -0.51 -17.83
N LEU A 34 -7.03 -0.43 -18.97
CA LEU A 34 -7.59 -0.72 -20.30
C LEU A 34 -7.13 -2.07 -20.85
N LEU A 35 -6.04 -2.63 -20.29
CA LEU A 35 -5.50 -3.91 -20.72
C LEU A 35 -6.39 -5.06 -20.24
N PRO A 36 -6.89 -5.93 -21.14
CA PRO A 36 -7.80 -7.03 -20.78
C PRO A 36 -7.12 -8.13 -19.94
N ASN A 37 -5.79 -8.13 -19.90
CA ASN A 37 -4.95 -9.05 -19.15
C ASN A 37 -4.29 -8.41 -17.92
N CYS A 38 -4.84 -7.31 -17.41
CA CYS A 38 -4.39 -6.66 -16.19
C CYS A 38 -5.55 -6.49 -15.21
N LEU A 39 -5.38 -6.98 -13.98
CA LEU A 39 -6.28 -6.72 -12.87
C LEU A 39 -5.62 -5.70 -11.95
N VAL A 40 -6.33 -4.63 -11.60
CA VAL A 40 -5.84 -3.60 -10.68
C VAL A 40 -6.82 -3.47 -9.51
N THR A 41 -6.29 -3.52 -8.30
CA THR A 41 -7.03 -3.19 -7.07
C THR A 41 -6.49 -1.88 -6.48
N PRO A 42 -7.34 -1.02 -5.88
CA PRO A 42 -6.94 0.33 -5.49
C PRO A 42 -6.27 0.36 -4.10
N HIS A 43 -5.12 -0.32 -3.94
CA HIS A 43 -4.35 -0.39 -2.70
C HIS A 43 -5.19 -0.86 -1.50
N ILE A 44 -5.84 -2.00 -1.67
CA ILE A 44 -6.77 -2.58 -0.70
C ILE A 44 -6.23 -3.83 0.00
N GLY A 45 -4.93 -4.15 -0.13
CA GLY A 45 -4.33 -5.33 0.47
C GLY A 45 -4.57 -5.47 1.99
N SER A 46 -4.66 -4.35 2.71
CA SER A 46 -4.98 -4.33 4.16
C SER A 46 -6.43 -3.98 4.48
N ALA A 47 -7.28 -3.72 3.48
CA ALA A 47 -8.59 -3.08 3.62
C ALA A 47 -9.71 -4.01 4.10
N THR A 48 -9.42 -4.92 5.02
CA THR A 48 -10.44 -5.62 5.79
C THR A 48 -10.78 -4.80 7.04
N THR A 49 -12.05 -4.82 7.47
CA THR A 49 -12.49 -4.14 8.71
C THR A 49 -11.63 -4.55 9.90
N GLU A 50 -11.40 -5.85 10.05
CA GLU A 50 -10.60 -6.44 11.12
C GLU A 50 -9.16 -5.92 11.12
N THR A 51 -8.48 -5.94 9.97
CA THR A 51 -7.08 -5.48 9.87
C THR A 51 -6.97 -3.97 10.09
N ARG A 52 -7.84 -3.17 9.47
CA ARG A 52 -7.84 -1.72 9.67
C ARG A 52 -8.17 -1.32 11.10
N THR A 53 -9.02 -2.07 11.80
CA THR A 53 -9.32 -1.84 13.22
C THR A 53 -8.08 -2.07 14.09
N ARG A 54 -7.34 -3.17 13.86
CA ARG A 54 -6.10 -3.44 14.58
C ARG A 54 -5.01 -2.42 14.29
N MET A 55 -4.84 -2.02 13.03
CA MET A 55 -3.90 -0.96 12.65
C MET A 55 -4.23 0.37 13.33
N LEU A 56 -5.51 0.76 13.35
CA LEU A 56 -5.96 1.98 14.04
C LEU A 56 -5.67 1.90 15.54
N ARG A 57 -5.97 0.76 16.17
CA ARG A 57 -5.69 0.54 17.59
C ARG A 57 -4.21 0.73 17.90
N LEU A 58 -3.33 0.07 17.13
CA LEU A 58 -1.88 0.20 17.29
C LEU A 58 -1.39 1.66 17.11
N ALA A 59 -1.93 2.37 16.11
CA ALA A 59 -1.59 3.77 15.89
C ALA A 59 -1.98 4.67 17.07
N VAL A 60 -3.17 4.44 17.66
CA VAL A 60 -3.65 5.17 18.84
C VAL A 60 -2.82 4.84 20.07
N GLU A 61 -2.53 3.55 20.31
CA GLU A 61 -1.70 3.11 21.44
C GLU A 61 -0.30 3.76 21.38
N ASN A 62 0.35 3.75 20.21
CA ASN A 62 1.63 4.43 20.03
C ASN A 62 1.54 5.94 20.29
N ALA A 63 0.48 6.61 19.83
CA ALA A 63 0.30 8.04 20.07
C ALA A 63 0.13 8.37 21.56
N VAL A 64 -0.62 7.53 22.30
CA VAL A 64 -0.79 7.67 23.75
C VAL A 64 0.53 7.45 24.47
N ASP A 65 1.29 6.41 24.12
CA ASP A 65 2.60 6.15 24.72
C ASP A 65 3.53 7.37 24.58
N MET A 66 3.61 7.95 23.38
CA MET A 66 4.43 9.14 23.15
C MET A 66 3.98 10.35 23.99
N LEU A 67 2.67 10.59 24.09
CA LEU A 67 2.13 11.71 24.88
C LEU A 67 2.36 11.54 26.39
N GLU A 68 2.48 10.31 26.86
CA GLU A 68 2.73 9.97 28.26
C GLU A 68 4.24 9.74 28.55
N GLY A 69 5.12 10.03 27.59
CA GLY A 69 6.57 9.91 27.74
C GLY A 69 7.08 8.47 27.78
N ARG A 70 6.29 7.50 27.29
CA ARG A 70 6.70 6.10 27.12
C ARG A 70 7.16 5.84 25.68
N CYS A 71 7.93 4.78 25.50
CA CYS A 71 8.30 4.34 24.17
C CYS A 71 7.15 3.63 23.44
N PRO A 72 6.71 4.12 22.27
CA PRO A 72 5.73 3.44 21.45
C PRO A 72 6.29 2.13 20.89
N GLY A 73 5.57 1.03 21.07
CA GLY A 73 6.00 -0.30 20.60
C GLY A 73 6.14 -0.42 19.08
N GLY A 74 5.48 0.45 18.31
CA GLY A 74 5.57 0.52 16.84
C GLY A 74 6.64 1.47 16.28
N ALA A 75 7.58 1.96 17.09
CA ALA A 75 8.65 2.85 16.61
C ALA A 75 9.54 2.15 15.58
N LEU A 76 9.62 2.70 14.36
CA LEU A 76 10.55 2.23 13.33
C LEU A 76 11.98 2.70 13.59
N ASN A 77 12.12 3.96 13.98
CA ASN A 77 13.38 4.63 14.29
C ASN A 77 13.46 4.87 15.80
N SER A 78 13.55 3.81 16.60
CA SER A 78 13.57 3.95 18.07
C SER A 78 14.83 4.66 18.58
N GLU A 79 15.91 4.67 17.80
CA GLU A 79 17.18 5.31 18.12
C GLU A 79 17.10 6.83 18.28
N VAL A 80 16.04 7.47 17.78
CA VAL A 80 15.85 8.93 17.88
C VAL A 80 14.89 9.33 19.01
N LEU A 81 14.34 8.35 19.73
CA LEU A 81 13.42 8.60 20.84
C LEU A 81 14.21 8.80 22.13
N GLU A 82 13.77 9.76 22.94
CA GLU A 82 14.36 10.07 24.26
C GLU A 82 13.57 9.45 25.43
N CYS A 83 12.69 8.51 25.10
CA CYS A 83 12.14 7.54 26.03
C CYS A 83 13.11 6.33 26.14
#